data_AF-A0A920R7J4-F1
#
_entry.id   AF-A0A920R7J4-F1
#
_cell.length_a   1.000
_cell.length_b   1.000
_cell.length_c   1.000
_cell.angle_alpha   90.00
_cell.angle_beta   90.00
_cell.angle_gamma   90.00
#
_symmetry.space_group_name_H-M   'P 1'
#
loop_
_entity.id
_entity.type
_entity.pdbx_description
1 polymer ?
#
loop_
_entity_poly.entity_id
_entity_poly.type
_entity_poly.pdbx_seq_one_letter_code
_entity_poly.pdbx_strand_id
1 'polypeptide(L)'
;MKSSKLFILLVALALLSACGGESESPAEPTVVQAFMADPEAVARGGALFAGTCAGYCHSRLPGNSDAVFLFDCEWIHGGSDQEIFDTVTVGVPNTRMVGFGSNFPEGDDDLWKIIAFIRTNQQACS
;
A
#
# COMPACT_ATOMS: atom_id res chain seq x y z
N MET A 1 36.38 27.52 -63.12
CA MET A 1 35.12 28.20 -62.73
C MET A 1 34.60 27.49 -61.49
N LYS A 2 34.47 28.19 -60.37
CA LYS A 2 34.27 27.63 -59.03
C LYS A 2 32.88 28.01 -58.51
N SER A 3 32.26 27.07 -57.81
CA SER A 3 31.36 27.23 -56.65
C SER A 3 29.96 27.86 -56.78
N SER A 4 28.98 27.03 -56.41
CA SER A 4 28.07 27.15 -55.24
C SER A 4 27.01 28.25 -55.18
N LYS A 5 25.73 27.81 -55.20
CA LYS A 5 24.57 28.22 -54.37
C LYS A 5 23.60 27.02 -54.41
N LEU A 6 23.39 26.16 -53.40
CA LEU A 6 23.01 26.31 -51.98
C LEU A 6 21.90 27.35 -51.75
N PHE A 7 20.89 26.88 -51.01
CA PHE A 7 19.67 27.53 -50.51
C PHE A 7 18.40 27.30 -51.34
N ILE A 8 17.31 27.05 -50.59
CA ILE A 8 15.92 26.87 -51.02
C ILE A 8 15.53 25.40 -51.30
N LEU A 9 15.43 24.59 -50.24
CA LEU A 9 14.27 23.73 -49.97
C LEU A 9 14.42 23.08 -48.57
N LEU A 10 14.28 23.87 -47.51
CA LEU A 10 14.27 23.36 -46.13
C LEU A 10 13.33 24.23 -45.28
N VAL A 11 12.07 24.27 -45.70
CA VAL A 11 11.00 24.93 -44.95
C VAL A 11 9.93 23.89 -44.64
N ALA A 12 9.64 23.80 -43.34
CA ALA A 12 8.39 23.35 -42.75
C ALA A 12 8.13 21.84 -42.55
N LEU A 13 8.98 21.15 -41.78
CA LEU A 13 8.50 19.97 -41.03
C LEU A 13 9.31 19.67 -39.77
N ALA A 14 9.37 20.61 -38.82
CA ALA A 14 10.05 20.36 -37.54
C ALA A 14 9.44 21.11 -36.34
N LEU A 15 8.11 21.29 -36.31
CA LEU A 15 7.42 21.94 -35.17
C LEU A 15 6.05 21.32 -34.87
N LEU A 16 5.96 19.99 -34.73
CA LEU A 16 4.79 19.31 -34.15
C LEU A 16 5.21 18.16 -33.23
N SER A 17 6.05 18.44 -32.23
CA SER A 17 6.35 17.47 -31.17
C SER A 17 6.26 18.11 -29.79
N ALA A 18 5.15 18.81 -29.55
CA ALA A 18 4.79 19.32 -28.23
C ALA A 18 3.27 19.22 -28.08
N CYS A 19 2.83 18.09 -27.52
CA CYS A 19 1.62 17.88 -26.73
C CYS A 19 1.49 16.37 -26.42
N GLY A 20 2.56 15.77 -25.89
CA GLY A 20 2.46 14.52 -25.14
C GLY A 20 2.34 14.87 -23.66
N GLY A 21 1.28 15.58 -23.30
CA GLY A 21 0.86 15.60 -21.90
C GLY A 21 0.14 14.30 -21.69
N GLU A 22 0.81 13.31 -21.09
CA GLU A 22 0.13 12.14 -20.53
C GLU A 22 -0.98 12.70 -19.63
N SER A 23 -2.23 12.57 -20.08
CA SER A 23 -3.38 12.89 -19.27
C SER A 23 -3.48 11.75 -18.25
N GLU A 24 -2.75 11.87 -17.14
CA GLU A 24 -2.88 10.98 -16.00
C GLU A 24 -4.33 11.10 -15.49
N SER A 25 -5.14 10.09 -15.83
CA SER A 25 -6.43 9.87 -15.22
C SER A 25 -6.23 9.72 -13.71
N PRO A 26 -7.11 10.26 -12.84
CA PRO A 26 -6.96 10.05 -11.41
C PRO A 26 -6.86 8.55 -11.13
N ALA A 27 -5.80 8.12 -10.45
CA ALA A 27 -5.65 6.73 -10.07
C ALA A 27 -6.84 6.32 -9.19
N GLU A 28 -7.52 5.24 -9.57
CA GLU A 28 -8.57 4.64 -8.75
C GLU A 28 -7.98 4.25 -7.38
N PRO A 29 -8.73 4.42 -6.28
CA PRO A 29 -8.23 4.11 -4.94
C PRO A 29 -7.95 2.61 -4.80
N THR A 30 -6.89 2.27 -4.07
CA THR A 30 -6.64 0.87 -3.67
C THR A 30 -7.73 0.38 -2.72
N VAL A 31 -7.87 -0.93 -2.56
CA VAL A 31 -8.83 -1.53 -1.60
C VAL A 31 -8.63 -1.00 -0.18
N VAL A 32 -7.38 -0.84 0.25
CA VAL A 32 -7.05 -0.31 1.57
C VAL A 32 -7.42 1.17 1.67
N GLN A 33 -7.15 1.98 0.64
CA GLN A 33 -7.56 3.39 0.61
C GLN A 33 -9.09 3.53 0.67
N ALA A 34 -9.83 2.68 -0.05
CA ALA A 34 -11.28 2.65 -0.01
C ALA A 34 -11.80 2.30 1.40
N PHE A 35 -11.23 1.29 2.05
CA PHE A 35 -11.62 0.92 3.42
C PHE A 35 -11.16 1.94 4.48
N MET A 36 -10.03 2.62 4.29
CA MET A 36 -9.62 3.71 5.18
C MET A 36 -10.60 4.89 5.13
N ALA A 37 -11.25 5.11 3.99
CA ALA A 37 -12.28 6.13 3.81
C ALA A 37 -13.67 5.71 4.34
N ASP A 38 -13.85 4.45 4.72
CA ASP A 38 -15.08 3.90 5.30
C ASP A 38 -14.92 3.69 6.83
N PRO A 39 -15.58 4.52 7.67
CA PRO A 39 -15.50 4.38 9.12
C PRO A 39 -15.98 3.01 9.65
N GLU A 40 -16.94 2.37 8.99
CA GLU A 40 -17.44 1.05 9.42
C GLU A 40 -16.41 -0.04 9.13
N ALA A 41 -15.74 0.03 7.98
CA ALA A 41 -14.63 -0.85 7.61
C ALA A 41 -13.46 -0.72 8.60
N VAL A 42 -13.06 0.52 8.95
CA VAL A 42 -11.99 0.77 9.94
C VAL A 42 -12.40 0.25 11.32
N ALA A 43 -13.64 0.50 11.77
CA ALA A 43 -14.13 0.04 13.06
C ALA A 43 -14.13 -1.50 13.14
N ARG A 44 -14.56 -2.17 12.06
CA ARG A 44 -14.52 -3.62 11.93
C ARG A 44 -13.09 -4.16 11.98
N GLY A 45 -12.17 -3.59 11.20
CA GLY A 45 -10.75 -3.94 11.23
C GLY A 45 -10.15 -3.79 12.63
N GLY A 46 -10.52 -2.73 13.34
CA GLY A 46 -10.12 -2.51 14.72
C GLY A 46 -10.65 -3.57 15.69
N ALA A 47 -11.91 -4.01 15.55
CA ALA A 47 -12.46 -5.07 16.38
C ALA A 47 -11.75 -6.41 16.14
N LEU A 48 -11.51 -6.76 14.88
CA LEU A 48 -10.79 -7.97 14.49
C LEU A 48 -9.34 -7.97 14.96
N PHE A 49 -8.64 -6.84 14.80
CA PHE A 49 -7.29 -6.65 15.31
C PHE A 49 -7.24 -6.84 16.84
N ALA A 50 -8.21 -6.28 17.57
CA ALA A 50 -8.30 -6.44 19.03
C ALA A 50 -8.42 -7.91 19.43
N GLY A 51 -9.34 -8.64 18.80
CA GLY A 51 -9.64 -10.02 19.15
C GLY A 51 -8.62 -11.04 18.66
N THR A 52 -7.89 -10.74 17.58
CA THR A 52 -7.04 -11.73 16.88
C THR A 52 -5.55 -11.43 16.98
N CYS A 53 -5.16 -10.16 16.97
CA CYS A 53 -3.75 -9.74 16.93
C CYS A 53 -3.30 -9.19 18.28
N ALA A 54 -3.96 -8.12 18.75
CA ALA A 54 -3.65 -7.46 20.02
C ALA A 54 -4.02 -8.30 21.25
N GLY A 55 -5.07 -9.13 21.16
CA GLY A 55 -5.46 -10.03 22.24
C GLY A 55 -4.40 -11.06 22.61
N TYR A 56 -3.40 -11.28 21.73
CA TYR A 56 -2.39 -12.31 21.91
C TYR A 56 -0.95 -11.80 21.82
N CYS A 57 -0.62 -10.91 20.87
CA CYS A 57 0.78 -10.59 20.55
C CYS A 57 1.05 -9.11 20.24
N HIS A 58 0.35 -8.51 19.28
CA HIS A 58 0.72 -7.19 18.75
C HIS A 58 0.06 -6.04 19.53
N SER A 59 0.80 -5.40 20.42
CA SER A 59 0.31 -4.29 21.23
C SER A 59 -0.21 -3.11 20.40
N ARG A 60 -1.24 -2.43 20.93
CA ARG A 60 -1.75 -1.14 20.40
C ARG A 60 -0.96 0.07 20.84
N LEU A 61 -0.16 -0.08 21.89
CA LEU A 61 0.70 0.96 22.43
C LEU A 61 2.16 0.56 22.26
N PRO A 62 3.07 1.52 22.02
CA PRO A 62 4.49 1.24 21.98
C PRO A 62 4.97 0.72 23.35
N GLY A 63 6.00 -0.13 23.34
CA GLY A 63 6.59 -0.68 24.56
C GLY A 63 7.30 -2.01 24.31
N ASN A 64 7.82 -2.60 25.39
CA ASN A 64 8.47 -3.89 25.31
C ASN A 64 7.43 -5.00 25.13
N SER A 65 7.47 -5.66 23.98
CA SER A 65 6.70 -6.86 23.64
C SER A 65 7.60 -7.81 22.87
N ASP A 66 7.29 -9.11 22.92
CA ASP A 66 7.95 -10.13 22.10
C ASP A 66 7.51 -10.06 20.62
N ALA A 67 6.47 -9.27 20.31
CA ALA A 67 6.00 -9.02 18.96
C ALA A 67 6.26 -7.57 18.53
N VAL A 68 6.49 -7.37 17.23
CA VAL A 68 6.70 -6.04 16.65
C VAL A 68 5.49 -5.13 16.84
N PHE A 69 5.75 -3.84 16.97
CA PHE A 69 4.72 -2.82 17.04
C PHE A 69 4.28 -2.44 15.62
N LEU A 70 3.01 -2.65 15.28
CA LEU A 70 2.53 -2.58 13.89
C LEU A 70 2.09 -1.18 13.43
N PHE A 71 2.14 -0.17 14.30
CA PHE A 71 1.69 1.19 14.00
C PHE A 71 2.86 2.18 13.87
N ASP A 72 4.09 1.70 13.74
CA ASP A 72 5.23 2.51 13.33
C ASP A 72 5.55 2.28 11.84
N CYS A 73 6.77 2.61 11.43
CA CYS A 73 7.21 2.57 10.04
C CYS A 73 8.20 1.41 9.80
N GLU A 74 8.48 0.60 10.82
CA GLU A 74 9.50 -0.43 10.81
C GLU A 74 8.90 -1.77 10.40
N TRP A 75 8.94 -2.06 9.10
CA TRP A 75 8.44 -3.31 8.52
C TRP A 75 9.58 -4.29 8.24
N ILE A 76 9.58 -5.43 8.92
CA ILE A 76 10.64 -6.45 8.80
C ILE A 76 10.33 -7.56 7.78
N HIS A 77 9.12 -7.59 7.21
CA HIS A 77 8.64 -8.59 6.26
C HIS A 77 8.00 -7.98 5.00
N GLY A 78 8.39 -6.74 4.66
CA GLY A 78 7.71 -5.97 3.62
C GLY A 78 6.60 -5.11 4.22
N GLY A 79 6.38 -3.94 3.63
CA GLY A 79 5.59 -2.86 4.20
C GLY A 79 4.50 -2.33 3.28
N SER A 80 4.33 -2.89 2.08
CA SER A 80 3.17 -2.61 1.24
C SER A 80 1.93 -3.36 1.75
N ASP A 81 0.75 -2.87 1.37
CA ASP A 81 -0.51 -3.49 1.82
C ASP A 81 -0.61 -4.96 1.40
N GLN A 82 -0.14 -5.30 0.19
CA GLN A 82 -0.12 -6.68 -0.28
C GLN A 82 0.88 -7.55 0.48
N GLU A 83 2.08 -7.04 0.79
CA GLU A 83 3.06 -7.81 1.58
C GLU A 83 2.56 -8.08 3.00
N ILE A 84 1.84 -7.12 3.60
CA ILE A 84 1.20 -7.32 4.90
C ILE A 84 0.10 -8.38 4.78
N PHE A 85 -0.75 -8.29 3.76
CA PHE A 85 -1.79 -9.29 3.50
C PHE A 85 -1.19 -10.70 3.35
N ASP A 86 -0.15 -10.84 2.53
CA ASP A 86 0.52 -12.11 2.28
C ASP A 86 1.16 -12.65 3.57
N THR A 87 1.85 -11.80 4.32
CA THR A 87 2.48 -12.16 5.61
C THR A 87 1.45 -12.65 6.63
N VAL A 88 0.32 -11.98 6.77
CA VAL A 88 -0.74 -12.41 7.70
C VAL A 88 -1.42 -13.69 7.20
N THR A 89 -1.57 -13.84 5.89
CA THR A 89 -2.16 -15.03 5.28
C THR A 89 -1.29 -16.28 5.51
N VAL A 90 0.02 -16.18 5.26
CA VAL A 90 0.93 -17.33 5.29
C VAL A 90 1.63 -17.53 6.63
N GLY A 91 1.73 -16.47 7.44
CA GLY A 91 2.49 -16.44 8.68
C GLY A 91 3.99 -16.26 8.43
N VAL A 92 4.77 -16.25 9.51
CA VAL A 92 6.24 -16.13 9.43
C VAL A 92 6.87 -17.44 9.91
N PRO A 93 7.51 -18.22 9.01
CA PRO A 93 8.11 -19.52 9.36
C PRO A 93 9.10 -19.43 10.52
N ASN A 94 9.11 -20.46 11.38
CA ASN A 94 9.96 -20.54 12.57
C ASN A 94 9.72 -19.43 13.61
N THR A 95 8.55 -18.78 13.59
CA THR A 95 8.13 -17.81 14.61
C THR A 95 6.78 -18.21 15.20
N ARG A 96 6.27 -17.39 16.13
CA ARG A 96 4.92 -17.53 16.70
C ARG A 96 3.82 -16.89 15.84
N MET A 97 4.18 -16.13 14.80
CA MET A 97 3.22 -15.51 13.90
C MET A 97 2.67 -16.55 12.92
N VAL A 98 1.53 -17.13 13.27
CA VAL A 98 0.85 -18.14 12.46
C VAL A 98 0.24 -17.52 11.19
N GLY A 99 0.04 -18.34 10.17
CA GLY A 99 -0.74 -17.96 8.99
C GLY A 99 -2.23 -18.06 9.28
N PHE A 100 -2.96 -16.99 9.04
CA PHE A 100 -4.40 -16.93 9.28
C PHE A 100 -5.22 -17.43 8.08
N GLY A 101 -4.62 -17.51 6.88
CA GLY A 101 -5.37 -17.80 5.65
C GLY A 101 -6.56 -16.84 5.50
N SER A 102 -7.67 -17.36 4.98
CA SER A 102 -8.95 -16.64 4.87
C SER A 102 -9.89 -16.92 6.05
N ASN A 103 -9.37 -17.23 7.25
CA ASN A 103 -10.18 -17.70 8.39
C ASN A 103 -10.87 -16.57 9.19
N PHE A 104 -11.01 -15.39 8.62
CA PHE A 104 -11.81 -14.31 9.21
C PHE A 104 -13.29 -14.47 8.84
N PRO A 105 -14.24 -13.91 9.61
CA PRO A 105 -15.68 -14.06 9.35
C PRO A 105 -16.15 -13.67 7.93
N GLU A 106 -15.56 -12.63 7.34
CA GLU A 106 -15.79 -12.21 5.94
C GLU A 106 -14.59 -12.52 5.03
N GLY A 107 -13.74 -13.47 5.41
CA GLY A 107 -12.59 -13.89 4.60
C GLY A 107 -11.57 -12.78 4.39
N ASP A 108 -11.08 -12.65 3.15
CA ASP A 108 -9.99 -11.74 2.81
C ASP A 108 -10.35 -10.26 3.01
N ASP A 109 -11.63 -9.90 2.83
CA ASP A 109 -12.13 -8.55 3.09
C ASP A 109 -11.85 -8.10 4.52
N ASP A 110 -11.95 -9.01 5.49
CA ASP A 110 -11.64 -8.72 6.89
C ASP A 110 -10.16 -8.47 7.11
N LEU A 111 -9.30 -9.20 6.43
CA LEU A 111 -7.86 -8.95 6.49
C LEU A 111 -7.52 -7.58 5.90
N TRP A 112 -8.13 -7.22 4.76
CA TRP A 112 -7.97 -5.88 4.19
C TRP A 112 -8.47 -4.77 5.11
N LYS A 113 -9.58 -4.99 5.83
CA LYS A 113 -10.07 -4.05 6.85
C LYS A 113 -9.12 -3.93 8.05
N ILE A 114 -8.48 -5.03 8.49
CA ILE A 114 -7.44 -4.99 9.51
C ILE A 114 -6.25 -4.14 9.03
N ILE A 115 -5.82 -4.30 7.78
CA ILE A 115 -4.73 -3.51 7.19
C ILE A 115 -5.12 -2.04 7.13
N ALA A 116 -6.34 -1.72 6.68
CA ALA A 116 -6.87 -0.36 6.70
C ALA A 116 -6.87 0.24 8.11
N PHE A 117 -7.28 -0.53 9.13
CA PHE A 117 -7.21 -0.10 10.52
C PHE A 117 -5.76 0.19 10.96
N ILE A 118 -4.80 -0.65 10.60
CA ILE A 118 -3.38 -0.42 10.89
C ILE A 118 -2.92 0.89 10.24
N ARG A 119 -3.20 1.10 8.96
CA ARG A 119 -2.82 2.32 8.22
C ARG A 119 -3.44 3.59 8.79
N THR A 120 -4.73 3.57 9.13
CA THR A 120 -5.42 4.73 9.72
C THR A 120 -4.83 5.14 11.07
N ASN A 121 -4.21 4.20 11.80
CA ASN A 121 -3.62 4.44 13.11
C ASN A 121 -2.09 4.44 13.10
N GLN A 122 -1.48 4.36 11.92
CA GLN A 122 -0.03 4.36 11.77
C GLN A 122 0.53 5.74 12.12
N GLN A 123 1.64 5.77 12.85
CA GLN A 123 2.38 6.99 13.13
C GLN A 123 2.86 7.65 11.83
N ALA A 124 3.07 8.96 11.86
CA ALA A 124 3.66 9.65 10.74
C ALA A 124 5.08 9.13 10.49
N CYS A 125 5.31 8.61 9.29
CA CYS A 125 6.62 8.14 8.83
C CYS A 125 7.38 9.28 8.17
N SER A 126 8.66 9.45 8.53
CA SER A 126 9.58 10.45 7.97
C SER A 126 10.54 9.85 6.96
#